data_AF-A0A8J5IVX2-F1
#
_entry.id   AF-A0A8J5IVX2-F1
#
_cell.length_a   1.000
_cell.length_b   1.000
_cell.length_c   1.000
_cell.angle_alpha   90.00
_cell.angle_beta   90.00
_cell.angle_gamma   90.00
#
_symmetry.space_group_name_H-M   'P 1'
#
loop_
_entity.id
_entity.type
_entity.pdbx_description
1 polymer ?
#
loop_
_entity_poly.entity_id
_entity_poly.type
_entity_poly.pdbx_seq_one_letter_code
_entity_poly.pdbx_strand_id
1 'polypeptide(L)'
;MYAWYLPKGYERVDARSVVGGHRHFWGTYNILAPVEPKFLEGSSLKLKFDAYVLDFAQGRQGLSYVEETGESQDLITWGQLTEEARNTLNTYEFYPYVGEMGIVPLKDEVFNGLLNATWPFSSASA
;
A
#
# COMPACT_ATOMS: atom_id res chain seq x y z
N MET A 1 3.00 -3.77 -9.94
CA MET A 1 2.65 -3.13 -8.66
C MET A 1 1.54 -2.15 -8.92
N TYR A 2 0.49 -2.16 -8.09
CA TYR A 2 -0.58 -1.16 -8.11
C TYR A 2 -0.48 -0.33 -6.83
N ALA A 3 -0.79 0.96 -6.91
CA ALA A 3 -0.70 1.88 -5.78
C ALA A 3 -1.88 2.84 -5.80
N TRP A 4 -2.39 3.18 -4.62
CA TRP A 4 -3.46 4.16 -4.44
C TRP A 4 -2.95 5.28 -3.54
N TYR A 5 -3.19 6.52 -3.94
CA TYR A 5 -2.92 7.68 -3.12
C TYR A 5 -4.19 8.07 -2.35
N LEU A 6 -4.07 8.18 -1.02
CA LEU A 6 -5.10 8.76 -0.18
C LEU A 6 -4.59 10.07 0.44
N PRO A 7 -5.39 11.15 0.45
CA PRO A 7 -4.96 12.43 1.03
C PRO A 7 -4.66 12.38 2.53
N LYS A 8 -5.24 11.42 3.26
CA LYS A 8 -5.08 11.22 4.70
C LYS A 8 -5.21 9.75 5.07
N GLY A 9 -4.54 9.35 6.15
CA GLY A 9 -4.65 8.03 6.77
C GLY A 9 -4.94 8.11 8.27
N TYR A 10 -5.49 7.03 8.82
CA TYR A 10 -5.75 6.82 10.25
C TYR A 10 -4.59 6.08 10.90
N GLU A 11 -4.14 6.59 12.05
CA GLU A 11 -3.13 5.92 12.87
C GLU A 11 -3.39 6.14 14.37
N ARG A 12 -3.43 5.05 15.11
CA ARG A 12 -3.52 5.07 16.56
C ARG A 12 -2.24 4.49 17.16
N VAL A 13 -1.50 5.33 17.88
CA VAL A 13 -0.17 4.98 18.41
C VAL A 13 -0.26 4.22 19.74
N ASP A 14 -1.32 4.45 20.54
CA ASP A 14 -1.63 3.67 21.75
C ASP A 14 -3.09 3.85 22.21
N ALA A 15 -3.49 3.09 23.24
CA ALA A 15 -4.84 3.11 23.82
C ALA A 15 -5.29 4.48 24.36
N ARG A 16 -4.35 5.31 24.84
CA ARG A 16 -4.57 6.63 25.46
C ARG A 16 -4.32 7.79 24.47
N SER A 17 -3.69 7.51 23.34
CA SER A 17 -3.46 8.44 22.25
C SER A 17 -4.81 8.92 21.69
N VAL A 18 -4.99 10.23 21.63
CA VAL A 18 -6.07 10.85 20.86
C VAL A 18 -5.88 10.39 19.41
N VAL A 19 -6.94 9.89 18.77
CA VAL A 19 -6.91 9.39 17.38
C VAL A 19 -6.03 10.30 16.52
N GLY A 20 -4.86 9.77 16.14
CA GLY A 20 -3.93 10.40 15.24
C GLY A 20 -4.36 10.13 13.81
N GLY A 21 -4.15 11.11 12.95
CA GLY A 21 -4.18 10.90 11.52
C GLY A 21 -2.90 11.43 10.93
N HIS A 22 -2.55 10.96 9.76
CA HIS A 22 -1.44 11.52 9.00
C HIS A 22 -1.91 11.99 7.63
N ARG A 23 -1.22 13.01 7.12
CA ARG A 23 -1.41 13.47 5.76
C ARG A 23 -0.67 12.51 4.84
N HIS A 24 -1.30 12.13 3.73
CA HIS A 24 -0.78 11.23 2.71
C HIS A 24 -0.67 9.75 3.15
N PHE A 25 -1.13 8.84 2.30
CA PHE A 25 -0.97 7.39 2.47
C PHE A 25 -0.82 6.72 1.11
N TRP A 26 0.14 5.80 1.00
CA TRP A 26 0.41 5.05 -0.23
C TRP A 26 0.29 3.52 -0.11
N GLY A 27 0.26 2.94 1.10
CA GLY A 27 0.03 1.49 1.27
C GLY A 27 0.94 0.78 2.26
N THR A 28 0.51 -0.39 2.71
CA THR A 28 1.35 -1.48 3.22
C THR A 28 1.16 -2.71 2.32
N TYR A 29 2.05 -3.71 2.40
CA TYR A 29 1.95 -4.92 1.58
C TYR A 29 1.70 -6.17 2.41
N ASN A 30 0.98 -7.12 1.82
CA ASN A 30 0.77 -8.47 2.32
C ASN A 30 1.24 -9.46 1.26
N ILE A 31 1.93 -10.52 1.68
CA ILE A 31 2.46 -11.56 0.78
C ILE A 31 1.50 -12.75 0.77
N LEU A 32 1.06 -13.17 -0.41
CA LEU A 32 0.15 -14.31 -0.59
C LEU A 32 0.61 -15.17 -1.78
N ALA A 33 0.99 -16.42 -1.51
CA ALA A 33 1.31 -17.42 -2.54
C ALA A 33 0.98 -18.85 -2.05
N PRO A 34 0.11 -19.61 -2.75
CA PRO A 34 -0.71 -19.18 -3.88
C PRO A 34 -1.84 -18.24 -3.44
N VAL A 35 -2.37 -17.45 -4.38
CA VAL A 35 -3.60 -16.67 -4.15
C VAL A 35 -4.79 -17.62 -4.15
N GLU A 36 -5.59 -17.60 -3.07
CA GLU A 36 -6.80 -18.41 -2.99
C GLU A 36 -7.87 -17.89 -3.98
N PRO A 37 -8.57 -18.79 -4.72
CA PRO A 37 -9.57 -18.38 -5.71
C PRO A 37 -10.70 -17.51 -5.16
N LYS A 38 -11.04 -17.65 -3.87
CA LYS A 38 -12.10 -16.87 -3.22
C LYS A 38 -11.79 -15.36 -3.19
N PHE A 39 -10.51 -14.98 -3.30
CA PHE A 39 -10.08 -13.57 -3.36
C PHE A 39 -9.95 -13.04 -4.79
N LEU A 40 -10.29 -13.85 -5.81
CA LEU A 40 -10.22 -13.46 -7.20
C LEU A 40 -11.62 -13.25 -7.80
N GLU A 41 -11.71 -12.31 -8.73
CA GLU A 41 -12.80 -12.14 -9.67
C GLU A 41 -12.20 -12.16 -11.09
N GLY A 42 -12.28 -13.30 -11.76
CA GLY A 42 -11.53 -13.54 -12.99
C GLY A 42 -10.01 -13.45 -12.73
N SER A 43 -9.36 -12.44 -13.31
CA SER A 43 -7.94 -12.13 -13.10
C SER A 43 -7.69 -10.98 -12.11
N SER A 44 -8.74 -10.45 -11.48
CA SER A 44 -8.66 -9.30 -10.57
C SER A 44 -8.62 -9.76 -9.11
N LEU A 45 -7.65 -9.25 -8.35
CA LEU A 45 -7.56 -9.47 -6.90
C LEU A 45 -8.51 -8.51 -6.17
N LYS A 46 -9.37 -9.05 -5.31
CA LYS A 46 -10.30 -8.28 -4.49
C LYS A 46 -9.60 -7.81 -3.22
N LEU A 47 -9.60 -6.49 -3.01
CA LEU A 47 -8.89 -5.81 -1.93
C LEU A 47 -9.84 -4.88 -1.18
N LYS A 48 -9.61 -4.75 0.13
CA LYS A 48 -10.23 -3.76 0.99
C LYS A 48 -9.16 -2.91 1.63
N PHE A 49 -9.34 -1.59 1.55
CA PHE A 49 -8.59 -0.63 2.34
C PHE A 49 -9.37 -0.31 3.61
N ASP A 50 -8.86 -0.66 4.78
CA ASP A 50 -9.53 -0.41 6.06
C ASP A 50 -8.55 -0.17 7.20
N ALA A 51 -9.05 0.38 8.30
CA ALA A 51 -8.32 0.47 9.56
C ALA A 51 -8.46 -0.84 10.34
N TYR A 52 -7.34 -1.37 10.83
CA TYR A 52 -7.32 -2.51 11.74
C TYR A 52 -6.63 -2.14 13.04
N VAL A 53 -7.11 -2.72 14.14
CA VAL A 53 -6.54 -2.56 15.48
C VAL A 53 -5.52 -3.67 15.70
N LEU A 54 -4.28 -3.26 15.94
CA LEU A 54 -3.18 -4.12 16.37
C LEU A 54 -3.18 -4.29 17.89
N ASP A 55 -2.31 -5.17 18.38
CA ASP A 55 -2.09 -5.37 19.82
C ASP A 55 -1.85 -4.04 20.55
N PHE A 56 -2.19 -4.00 21.85
CA PHE A 56 -2.11 -2.80 22.70
C PHE A 56 -2.97 -1.61 22.21
N ALA A 57 -4.05 -1.90 21.45
CA ALA A 57 -4.98 -0.92 20.89
C ALA A 57 -4.31 0.10 19.95
N GLN A 58 -3.19 -0.28 19.34
CA GLN A 58 -2.64 0.45 18.20
C GLN A 58 -3.53 0.25 16.98
N GLY A 59 -3.50 1.14 16.00
CA GLY A 59 -4.32 0.99 14.80
C GLY A 59 -3.65 1.57 13.59
N ARG A 60 -3.74 0.88 12.46
CA ARG A 60 -3.19 1.33 11.17
C ARG A 60 -4.20 1.06 10.07
N GLN A 61 -4.05 1.77 8.96
CA GLN A 61 -4.73 1.43 7.72
C GLN A 61 -3.82 0.65 6.77
N GLY A 62 -4.41 -0.24 5.99
CA GLY A 62 -3.69 -1.06 5.03
C GLY A 62 -4.63 -1.79 4.08
N LEU A 63 -4.03 -2.50 3.13
CA LEU A 63 -4.75 -3.33 2.16
C LEU A 63 -4.83 -4.76 2.64
N SER A 64 -6.04 -5.31 2.68
CA SER A 64 -6.32 -6.72 2.96
C SER A 64 -7.04 -7.36 1.77
N TYR A 65 -6.79 -8.64 1.52
CA TYR A 65 -7.59 -9.42 0.59
C TYR A 65 -8.97 -9.71 1.19
N VAL A 66 -10.00 -9.72 0.34
CA VAL A 66 -11.39 -9.89 0.74
C VAL A 66 -12.18 -10.74 -0.25
N GLU A 67 -13.32 -11.27 0.18
CA GLU A 67 -14.21 -12.05 -0.69
C GLU A 67 -15.22 -11.15 -1.41
N GLU A 68 -15.51 -9.98 -0.85
CA GLU A 68 -16.44 -9.00 -1.40
C GLU A 68 -15.88 -8.34 -2.66
N THR A 69 -16.72 -8.18 -3.68
CA THR A 69 -16.38 -7.44 -4.90
C THR A 69 -16.29 -5.95 -4.59
N GLY A 70 -15.19 -5.33 -5.04
CA GLY A 70 -14.95 -3.90 -4.93
C GLY A 70 -15.19 -3.14 -6.24
N GLU A 71 -14.48 -2.03 -6.40
CA GLU A 71 -14.54 -1.17 -7.59
C GLU A 71 -13.18 -1.08 -8.28
N SER A 72 -13.19 -0.78 -9.57
CA SER A 72 -11.99 -0.43 -10.34
C SER A 72 -11.84 1.09 -10.46
N GLN A 73 -10.61 1.57 -10.60
CA GLN A 73 -10.29 2.98 -10.82
C GLN A 73 -9.57 3.15 -12.16
N ASP A 74 -9.63 4.34 -12.74
CA ASP A 74 -8.89 4.67 -13.96
C ASP A 74 -7.39 4.49 -13.72
N LEU A 75 -6.77 3.63 -14.53
CA LEU A 75 -5.36 3.29 -14.43
C LEU A 75 -4.50 4.24 -15.26
N ILE A 76 -3.52 4.87 -14.60
CA ILE A 76 -2.38 5.50 -15.25
C ILE A 76 -1.10 4.78 -14.84
N THR A 77 -0.33 4.29 -15.81
CA THR A 77 0.93 3.59 -15.52
C THR A 77 2.10 4.56 -15.39
N TRP A 78 3.16 4.16 -14.68
CA TRP A 78 4.38 4.96 -14.54
C TRP A 78 4.96 5.43 -15.89
N GLY A 79 4.94 4.55 -16.90
CA GLY A 79 5.40 4.86 -18.25
C GLY A 79 4.49 5.83 -19.02
N GLN A 80 3.21 5.92 -18.67
CA GLN A 80 2.26 6.84 -19.30
C GLN A 80 2.25 8.24 -18.66
N LEU A 81 2.83 8.41 -17.47
CA LEU A 81 2.96 9.72 -16.84
C LEU A 81 3.84 10.66 -17.68
N THR A 82 3.62 11.97 -17.53
CA THR A 82 4.57 12.96 -18.05
C THR A 82 5.87 12.88 -17.28
N GLU A 83 6.96 13.39 -17.87
CA GLU A 83 8.25 13.49 -17.18
C GLU A 83 8.13 14.34 -15.90
N GLU A 84 7.42 15.47 -15.96
CA GLU A 84 7.18 16.34 -14.79
C GLU A 84 6.44 15.61 -13.66
N ALA A 85 5.44 14.79 -13.99
CA ALA A 85 4.69 14.02 -13.00
C ALA A 85 5.58 12.94 -12.35
N ARG A 86 6.38 12.21 -13.15
CA ARG A 86 7.34 11.24 -12.61
C ARG A 86 8.39 11.91 -11.74
N ASN A 87 8.99 13.00 -12.20
CA ASN A 87 9.98 13.76 -11.43
C ASN A 87 9.39 14.25 -10.11
N THR A 88 8.17 14.79 -10.14
CA THR A 88 7.47 15.21 -8.92
C THR A 88 7.25 14.04 -7.96
N LEU A 89 6.74 12.90 -8.44
CA LEU A 89 6.52 11.72 -7.59
C LEU A 89 7.82 11.10 -7.06
N ASN A 90 8.93 11.27 -7.78
CA ASN A 90 10.26 10.84 -7.34
C ASN A 90 10.83 11.73 -6.24
N THR A 91 10.65 13.06 -6.33
CA THR A 91 11.33 14.02 -5.45
C THR A 91 10.45 14.61 -4.36
N TYR A 92 9.12 14.56 -4.48
CA TYR A 92 8.22 15.18 -3.52
C TYR A 92 8.15 14.37 -2.23
N GLU A 93 8.36 15.05 -1.10
CA GLU A 93 8.25 14.47 0.22
C GLU A 93 6.82 14.59 0.75
N PHE A 94 6.12 13.46 0.82
CA PHE A 94 4.77 13.37 1.38
C PHE A 94 4.76 13.30 2.93
N TYR A 95 5.79 13.77 3.63
CA TYR A 95 5.91 13.68 5.11
C TYR A 95 4.93 14.62 5.83
N PRO A 96 4.51 14.27 7.07
CA PRO A 96 5.14 15.05 8.14
C PRO A 96 5.56 14.34 9.44
N TYR A 97 5.17 13.11 9.80
CA TYR A 97 5.59 12.57 11.13
C TYR A 97 5.62 11.05 11.33
N VAL A 98 5.07 10.23 10.43
CA VAL A 98 4.85 8.79 10.70
C VAL A 98 5.32 7.90 9.55
N GLY A 99 6.58 7.49 9.65
CA GLY A 99 7.14 6.29 9.01
C GLY A 99 7.00 6.19 7.49
N GLU A 100 7.09 4.95 7.00
CA GLU A 100 7.12 4.56 5.58
C GLU A 100 5.80 4.81 4.82
N MET A 101 4.73 5.23 5.51
CA MET A 101 3.35 5.29 4.99
C MET A 101 3.14 6.44 3.97
N GLY A 102 4.03 7.43 3.96
CA GLY A 102 4.06 8.51 2.97
C GLY A 102 4.93 8.22 1.74
N ILE A 103 5.61 7.07 1.68
CA ILE A 103 6.55 6.78 0.60
C ILE A 103 5.81 6.33 -0.66
N VAL A 104 6.04 7.02 -1.78
CA VAL A 104 5.53 6.60 -3.09
C VAL A 104 6.19 5.27 -3.47
N PRO A 105 5.44 4.18 -3.65
CA PRO A 105 6.02 2.84 -3.84
C PRO A 105 6.59 2.63 -5.25
N LEU A 106 6.17 3.46 -6.21
CA LEU A 106 6.58 3.40 -7.61
C LEU A 106 7.79 4.28 -7.93
N LYS A 107 8.32 5.06 -6.97
CA LYS A 107 9.47 5.92 -7.24
C LYS A 107 10.74 5.09 -7.50
N ASP A 108 11.62 5.61 -8.33
CA ASP A 108 12.71 4.82 -8.95
C ASP A 108 13.64 4.17 -7.92
N GLU A 109 13.96 4.87 -6.83
CA GLU A 109 14.82 4.36 -5.75
C GLU A 109 14.16 3.32 -4.82
N VAL A 110 12.83 3.25 -4.80
CA VAL A 110 12.06 2.38 -3.90
C VAL A 110 11.54 1.14 -4.61
N PHE A 111 11.15 1.27 -5.87
CA PHE A 111 10.42 0.26 -6.61
C PHE A 111 11.10 -1.13 -6.57
N ASN A 112 12.39 -1.21 -6.92
CA ASN A 112 13.12 -2.48 -6.93
C ASN A 112 13.33 -3.05 -5.53
N GLY A 113 13.55 -2.20 -4.52
CA GLY A 113 13.67 -2.62 -3.13
C GLY A 113 12.38 -3.25 -2.63
N LEU A 114 11.23 -2.64 -2.96
CA LEU A 114 9.91 -3.20 -2.65
C LEU A 114 9.64 -4.50 -3.41
N LEU A 115 9.96 -4.59 -4.71
CA LEU A 115 9.78 -5.85 -5.45
C LEU A 115 10.55 -7.01 -4.80
N ASN A 116 11.78 -6.76 -4.36
CA ASN A 116 12.58 -7.76 -3.65
C ASN A 116 11.98 -8.11 -2.28
N ALA A 117 11.56 -7.11 -1.51
CA ALA A 117 10.96 -7.30 -0.18
C ALA A 117 9.58 -8.00 -0.23
N THR A 118 8.85 -7.87 -1.35
CA THR A 118 7.52 -8.44 -1.57
C THR A 118 7.54 -9.72 -2.39
N TRP A 119 8.72 -10.25 -2.71
CA TRP A 119 8.84 -11.46 -3.51
C TRP A 119 8.19 -12.66 -2.79
N PRO A 120 7.12 -13.24 -3.35
CA PRO A 120 6.25 -14.13 -2.59
C PRO A 120 6.70 -15.60 -2.59
N PHE A 121 7.74 -15.93 -3.36
CA PHE A 121 8.24 -17.28 -3.52
C PHE A 121 9.62 -17.39 -2.87
N SER A 122 9.80 -18.18 -1.82
CA SER A 122 11.16 -18.41 -1.32
C SER A 122 12.02 -19.04 -2.42
N SER A 123 13.30 -18.68 -2.47
CA SER A 123 14.31 -19.49 -3.16
C SER A 123 14.44 -20.79 -2.38
N ALA A 124 13.53 -21.74 -2.60
CA ALA A 124 13.76 -23.12 -2.17
C ALA A 124 15.03 -23.58 -2.88
N SER A 125 16.07 -23.85 -2.10
CA SER A 125 17.27 -24.57 -2.49
C SER A 125 16.86 -25.81 -3.30
N ALA A 126 17.28 -25.85 -4.57
CA ALA A 126 17.37 -27.07 -5.34
C ALA A 126 18.44 -28.00 -4.76
#